data_AF-A0A962JLZ6-F1
#
_entry.id   AF-A0A962JLZ6-F1
#
_cell.length_a   1.000
_cell.length_b   1.000
_cell.length_c   1.000
_cell.angle_alpha   90.00
_cell.angle_beta   90.00
_cell.angle_gamma   90.00
#
_symmetry.space_group_name_H-M   'P 1'
#
loop_
_entity.id
_entity.type
_entity.pdbx_description
1 polymer ?
#
loop_
_entity_poly.entity_id
_entity_poly.type
_entity_poly.pdbx_seq_one_letter_code
_entity_poly.pdbx_strand_id
1 'polypeptide(L)'
;MAFDISKDNLMGIDEICQKLDITKRTFRRMRSKETIAYLDTKNRAFPEPVCYLVGGKSPKWAVSDINHWINTIAKPLPRDSSGAWMKSETTDE
;
A
#
# COMPACT_ATOMS: atom_id res chain seq x y z
N MET A 1 13.21 -5.13 -1.41
CA MET A 1 14.45 -4.34 -1.55
C MET A 1 14.97 -4.02 -0.16
N ALA A 2 16.29 -3.94 0.05
CA ALA A 2 16.86 -3.56 1.35
C ALA A 2 16.83 -2.03 1.49
N PHE A 3 16.33 -1.54 2.62
CA PHE A 3 16.15 -0.11 2.92
C PHE A 3 17.48 0.55 3.31
N ASP A 4 17.80 1.69 2.70
CA ASP A 4 19.01 2.48 3.00
C ASP A 4 18.61 3.91 3.39
N ILE A 5 18.64 4.21 4.69
CA ILE A 5 18.29 5.52 5.28
C ILE A 5 19.08 6.67 4.64
N SER A 6 20.30 6.42 4.14
CA SER A 6 21.14 7.47 3.56
C SER A 6 20.75 7.87 2.13
N LYS A 7 19.98 7.03 1.45
CA LYS A 7 19.58 7.22 0.04
C LYS A 7 18.09 7.37 -0.17
N ASP A 8 17.27 6.81 0.73
CA ASP A 8 15.83 6.80 0.58
C ASP A 8 15.19 8.07 1.17
N ASN A 9 14.51 8.82 0.32
CA ASN A 9 13.64 9.91 0.76
C ASN A 9 12.46 9.33 1.56
N LEU A 10 12.31 9.79 2.81
CA LEU A 10 11.26 9.34 3.73
C LEU A 10 10.09 10.31 3.74
N MET A 11 8.88 9.79 3.53
CA MET A 11 7.65 10.56 3.60
C MET A 11 6.85 10.22 4.86
N GLY A 12 6.29 11.25 5.49
CA GLY A 12 5.27 11.13 6.54
C GLY A 12 3.85 11.08 5.97
N ILE A 13 2.88 10.94 6.87
CA ILE A 13 1.45 10.84 6.52
C ILE A 13 0.98 12.07 5.71
N ASP A 14 1.36 13.28 6.14
CA ASP A 14 0.93 14.52 5.47
C ASP A 14 1.42 14.62 4.04
N GLU A 15 2.71 14.31 3.81
CA GLU A 15 3.34 14.34 2.49
C GLU A 15 2.72 13.29 1.55
N ILE A 16 2.44 12.09 2.07
CA ILE A 16 1.76 11.04 1.31
C ILE A 16 0.34 11.47 0.93
N CYS A 17 -0.41 12.02 1.89
CA CYS A 17 -1.77 12.49 1.65
C CYS A 17 -1.80 13.59 0.57
N GLN A 18 -0.87 14.53 0.63
CA GLN A 18 -0.75 15.60 -0.35
C GLN A 18 -0.38 15.08 -1.75
N LYS A 19 0.59 14.14 -1.84
CA LYS A 19 1.02 13.60 -3.14
C LYS A 19 0.01 12.69 -3.81
N LEU A 20 -0.75 11.93 -3.02
CA LEU A 20 -1.81 11.05 -3.52
C LEU A 20 -3.14 11.78 -3.70
N ASP A 21 -3.22 13.07 -3.34
CA ASP A 21 -4.45 13.86 -3.32
C ASP A 21 -5.59 13.19 -2.52
N ILE A 22 -5.25 12.69 -1.33
CA ILE A 22 -6.20 12.00 -0.44
C ILE A 22 -6.27 12.65 0.95
N THR A 23 -7.40 12.45 1.61
CA THR A 23 -7.56 12.88 3.00
C THR A 23 -6.88 11.90 3.97
N LYS A 24 -6.48 12.37 5.15
CA LYS A 24 -6.02 11.52 6.26
C LYS A 24 -7.03 10.44 6.64
N ARG A 25 -8.33 10.72 6.50
CA ARG A 25 -9.40 9.75 6.76
C ARG A 25 -9.35 8.61 5.74
N THR A 26 -9.18 8.93 4.46
CA THR A 26 -8.99 7.94 3.39
C THR A 26 -7.73 7.12 3.62
N PHE A 27 -6.62 7.78 3.95
CA PHE A 27 -5.36 7.10 4.28
C PHE A 27 -5.52 6.10 5.43
N ARG A 28 -6.19 6.48 6.53
CA ARG A 28 -6.47 5.56 7.65
C ARG A 28 -7.33 4.37 7.26
N ARG A 29 -8.31 4.57 6.36
CA ARG A 29 -9.14 3.47 5.83
C ARG A 29 -8.31 2.50 5.00
N MET A 30 -7.43 3.00 4.13
CA MET A 30 -6.54 2.14 3.34
C MET A 30 -5.63 1.26 4.21
N ARG A 31 -5.27 1.75 5.40
CA ARG A 31 -4.48 1.03 6.40
C ARG A 31 -5.32 0.31 7.47
N SER A 32 -6.64 0.19 7.30
CA SER A 32 -7.45 -0.58 8.24
C SER A 32 -7.10 -2.07 8.11
N LYS A 33 -7.19 -2.84 9.20
CA LYS A 33 -6.85 -4.27 9.19
C LYS A 33 -7.68 -5.05 8.18
N GLU A 34 -8.94 -4.68 8.04
CA GLU A 34 -9.89 -5.29 7.10
C GLU A 34 -9.47 -5.01 5.64
N THR A 35 -9.06 -3.77 5.36
CA THR A 35 -8.62 -3.36 4.02
C THR A 35 -7.28 -3.99 3.66
N ILE A 36 -6.34 -4.05 4.62
CA ILE A 36 -5.05 -4.72 4.46
C ILE A 36 -5.28 -6.20 4.20
N ALA A 37 -6.03 -6.92 5.05
CA ALA A 37 -6.27 -8.35 4.88
C ALA A 37 -6.86 -8.69 3.49
N TYR A 38 -7.82 -7.89 3.02
CA TYR A 38 -8.39 -8.09 1.68
C TYR A 38 -7.40 -7.80 0.56
N LEU A 39 -6.66 -6.69 0.63
CA LEU A 39 -5.75 -6.29 -0.45
C LEU A 39 -4.41 -7.05 -0.43
N ASP A 40 -3.99 -7.56 0.71
CA ASP A 40 -2.75 -8.33 0.89
C ASP A 40 -2.84 -9.67 0.14
N THR A 41 -4.00 -10.33 0.18
CA THR A 41 -4.28 -11.51 -0.68
C THR A 41 -4.11 -11.23 -2.18
N LYS A 42 -4.14 -9.94 -2.58
CA LYS A 42 -3.99 -9.47 -3.95
C LYS A 42 -2.65 -8.75 -4.20
N ASN A 43 -1.72 -8.74 -3.24
CA ASN A 43 -0.47 -7.97 -3.27
C ASN A 43 -0.68 -6.47 -3.58
N ARG A 44 -1.79 -5.90 -3.07
CA ARG A 44 -2.22 -4.50 -3.29
C ARG A 44 -2.37 -3.71 -1.99
N ALA A 45 -2.08 -4.33 -0.85
CA ALA A 45 -2.15 -3.66 0.44
C ALA A 45 -1.21 -2.45 0.45
N PHE A 46 -1.66 -1.37 1.11
CA PHE A 46 -0.81 -0.20 1.29
C PHE A 46 0.42 -0.61 2.12
N PRO A 47 1.64 -0.19 1.73
CA PRO A 47 2.87 -0.67 2.35
C PRO A 47 2.96 -0.28 3.83
N GLU A 48 3.60 -1.15 4.61
CA GLU A 48 3.97 -0.84 5.99
C GLU A 48 5.10 0.20 6.03
N PRO A 49 5.18 1.03 7.08
CA PRO A 49 6.24 2.02 7.22
C PRO A 49 7.58 1.34 7.46
N VAL A 50 8.62 1.87 6.82
CA VAL A 50 10.00 1.39 6.94
C VAL A 50 10.63 1.74 8.29
N CYS A 51 10.18 2.82 8.93
CA CYS A 51 10.61 3.19 10.27
C CYS A 51 9.59 4.08 10.98
N TYR A 52 9.78 4.24 12.28
CA TYR A 52 9.00 5.15 13.12
C TYR A 52 9.95 6.16 13.79
N LEU A 53 9.77 7.45 13.50
CA LEU A 53 10.50 8.53 14.13
C LEU A 53 9.77 9.01 15.40
N VAL A 54 10.50 9.77 16.23
CA VAL A 54 10.00 10.44 17.46
C VAL A 54 9.27 9.45 18.40
N GLY A 55 10.05 8.59 19.06
CA GLY A 55 9.53 7.69 20.09
C GLY A 55 8.45 6.71 19.60
N GLY A 56 8.53 6.28 18.34
CA GLY A 56 7.60 5.30 17.76
C GLY A 56 6.27 5.88 17.25
N LYS A 57 6.09 7.21 17.25
CA LYS A 57 4.79 7.84 16.97
C LYS A 57 4.63 8.39 15.56
N SER A 58 5.74 8.55 14.81
CA SER A 58 5.72 9.13 13.48
C SER A 58 6.16 8.11 12.43
N PRO A 59 5.22 7.35 11.83
CA PRO A 59 5.57 6.38 10.80
C PRO A 59 6.11 7.09 9.55
N LYS A 60 7.10 6.48 8.92
CA LYS A 60 7.74 6.95 7.70
C LYS A 60 7.78 5.85 6.65
N TRP A 61 7.62 6.23 5.39
CA TRP A 61 7.67 5.34 4.24
C TRP A 61 8.76 5.77 3.29
N ALA A 62 9.45 4.81 2.69
CA ALA A 62 10.34 5.09 1.58
C ALA A 62 9.51 5.45 0.34
N VAL A 63 9.94 6.48 -0.39
CA VAL A 63 9.31 6.88 -1.67
C VAL A 63 9.31 5.72 -2.67
N SER A 64 10.36 4.90 -2.66
CA SER A 64 10.49 3.71 -3.51
C SER A 64 9.35 2.71 -3.29
N ASP A 65 9.00 2.41 -2.05
CA ASP A 65 7.92 1.47 -1.71
C ASP A 65 6.55 2.02 -2.12
N ILE A 66 6.31 3.32 -1.90
CA ILE A 66 5.07 3.98 -2.32
C ILE A 66 4.93 3.93 -3.86
N ASN A 67 6.01 4.24 -4.59
CA ASN A 67 6.00 4.15 -6.05
C ASN A 67 5.80 2.72 -6.53
N HIS A 68 6.42 1.74 -5.88
CA HIS A 68 6.21 0.33 -6.21
C HIS A 68 4.73 -0.06 -6.02
N TRP A 69 4.14 0.31 -4.88
CA TRP A 69 2.72 0.07 -4.60
C TRP A 69 1.78 0.75 -5.61
N ILE A 70 2.04 2.01 -5.99
CA ILE A 70 1.26 2.69 -7.04
C ILE A 70 1.31 1.88 -8.35
N ASN A 71 2.48 1.36 -8.71
CA ASN A 71 2.65 0.55 -9.90
C ASN A 71 1.98 -0.83 -9.80
N THR A 72 1.82 -1.41 -8.60
CA THR A 72 1.08 -2.68 -8.43
C THR A 72 -0.43 -2.49 -8.53
N ILE A 73 -0.97 -1.37 -8.03
CA ILE A 73 -2.40 -1.08 -8.15
C ILE A 73 -2.79 -0.59 -9.56
N ALA A 74 -1.89 0.10 -10.27
CA ALA A 74 -2.12 0.59 -11.62
C ALA A 74 -2.11 -0.53 -12.66
N LYS A 75 -1.42 -1.64 -12.38
CA LYS A 75 -1.48 -2.83 -13.24
C LYS A 75 -2.89 -3.43 -13.15
N PRO A 76 -3.60 -3.62 -14.28
CA PRO A 76 -4.83 -4.40 -14.25
C PRO A 76 -4.52 -5.80 -13.73
N LEU A 77 -5.44 -6.37 -12.93
CA LEU A 77 -5.33 -7.79 -12.57
C LEU A 77 -5.22 -8.59 -13.88
N PRO A 78 -4.36 -9.63 -13.95
CA PRO A 78 -4.34 -10.50 -15.11
C PRO A 78 -5.76 -11.00 -15.35
N ARG A 79 -6.30 -10.72 -16.53
CA ARG A 79 -7.51 -11.37 -17.00
C ARG A 79 -7.20 -12.86 -17.14
N ASP A 80 -8.16 -13.71 -16.80
CA ASP A 80 -8.03 -15.12 -17.18
C ASP A 80 -8.01 -15.23 -18.72
N SER A 81 -7.66 -16.41 -19.25
CA SER A 81 -7.60 -16.69 -20.69
C SER A 81 -8.92 -16.43 -21.43
N SER A 82 -10.01 -16.20 -20.69
CA SER A 82 -11.36 -15.94 -21.17
C SER A 82 -11.72 -14.45 -21.22
N GLY A 83 -10.84 -13.58 -20.70
CA GLY A 83 -11.08 -12.13 -20.63
C GLY A 83 -12.02 -11.70 -19.52
N ALA A 84 -12.42 -12.62 -18.62
CA ALA A 84 -13.31 -12.36 -17.51
C ALA A 84 -12.56 -11.89 -16.25
N TRP A 85 -13.23 -11.08 -15.44
CA TRP A 85 -12.75 -10.75 -14.09
C TRP A 85 -12.88 -12.01 -13.23
N MET A 86 -11.77 -12.51 -12.68
CA MET A 86 -11.81 -13.64 -11.73
C MET A 86 -12.69 -13.25 -10.54
N LYS A 87 -13.81 -13.97 -10.39
CA LYS A 87 -14.63 -13.91 -9.18
C LYS A 87 -13.84 -14.59 -8.07
N SER A 88 -13.83 -14.00 -6.88
CA SER A 88 -13.25 -14.61 -5.69
C SER A 88 -13.90 -15.97 -5.46
N GLU A 89 -13.10 -17.02 -5.46
CA GLU A 89 -13.52 -18.36 -5.05
C GLU A 89 -14.01 -18.26 -3.60
N THR A 90 -15.31 -18.44 -3.41
CA THR A 90 -15.88 -18.87 -2.14
C THR A 90 -15.46 -20.32 -1.96
N THR A 91 -14.40 -20.54 -1.17
CA THR A 91 -14.16 -21.84 -0.56
C THR A 91 -15.21 -22.00 0.54
N ASP A 92 -16.33 -22.65 0.20
CA ASP A 92 -17.22 -23.28 1.17
C ASP A 92 -16.50 -24.53 1.69
N GLU A 93 -16.28 -24.58 3.00
CA GLU A 93 -15.99 -25.80 3.75
C GLU A 93 -16.95 -25.91 4.93
#